data_AF-A0A832TQG4-F1
#
_entry.id   AF-A0A832TQG4-F1
#
_cell.length_a   1.000
_cell.length_b   1.000
_cell.length_c   1.000
_cell.angle_alpha   90.00
_cell.angle_beta   90.00
_cell.angle_gamma   90.00
#
_symmetry.space_group_name_H-M   'P 1'
#
loop_
_entity.id
_entity.type
_entity.pdbx_description
1 polymer ?
#
loop_
_entity_poly.entity_id
_entity_poly.type
_entity_poly.pdbx_seq_one_letter_code
_entity_poly.pdbx_strand_id
1 'polypeptide(L)'
;MKKLIAVLISLLFVGSTFWIGAIMAPPNGHVDCCSPGNFHISRTSVKQGETFTVSFNSLCIPQIIDEDQEDFVEKINFKIYDGNGNIIADFDPRDPDWPSLPGEPDIRYEWTYKAVKPGAVVFGMSCGWDCYERPGCVGDGCLICNPICQCYKTVTMTSRAPQ
;
A
#
# COMPACT_ATOMS: atom_id res chain seq x y z
N MET A 1 42.74 -5.51 8.56
CA MET A 1 41.57 -6.33 8.20
C MET A 1 40.32 -5.97 9.02
N LYS A 2 39.95 -4.68 9.16
CA LYS A 2 38.75 -4.24 9.91
C LYS A 2 37.76 -3.40 9.08
N LYS A 3 38.13 -3.04 7.85
CA LYS A 3 37.33 -2.14 6.98
C LYS A 3 36.35 -2.90 6.06
N LEU A 4 36.55 -4.20 5.84
CA LEU A 4 35.68 -4.99 4.95
C LEU A 4 34.34 -5.39 5.60
N ILE A 5 34.28 -5.53 6.93
CA ILE A 5 33.06 -5.95 7.63
C ILE A 5 31.98 -4.87 7.58
N ALA A 6 32.37 -3.58 7.67
CA ALA A 6 31.42 -2.48 7.61
C ALA A 6 30.70 -2.41 6.26
N VAL A 7 31.41 -2.70 5.16
CA VAL A 7 30.85 -2.67 3.79
C VAL A 7 29.86 -3.82 3.56
N LEU A 8 30.14 -5.01 4.11
CA LEU A 8 29.26 -6.18 4.01
C LEU A 8 27.93 -5.98 4.74
N ILE A 9 27.92 -5.33 5.91
CA ILE A 9 26.68 -5.07 6.67
C ILE A 9 25.83 -4.00 5.97
N SER A 10 26.46 -2.97 5.38
CA SER A 10 25.72 -1.98 4.59
C SER A 10 25.15 -2.56 3.29
N LEU A 11 25.81 -3.55 2.67
CA LEU A 11 25.28 -4.20 1.47
C LEU A 11 24.10 -5.14 1.77
N LEU A 12 24.10 -5.78 2.95
CA LEU A 12 23.01 -6.67 3.37
C LEU A 12 21.68 -5.93 3.61
N PHE A 13 21.72 -4.63 3.95
CA PHE A 13 20.51 -3.84 4.17
C PHE A 13 19.81 -3.39 2.87
N VAL A 14 20.53 -3.37 1.73
CA VAL A 14 19.95 -2.96 0.44
C VAL A 14 19.23 -4.12 -0.26
N GLY A 15 19.47 -5.37 0.17
CA GLY A 15 18.86 -6.56 -0.44
C GLY A 15 17.54 -7.04 0.17
N SER A 16 17.02 -6.40 1.22
CA SER A 16 16.00 -7.01 2.09
C SER A 16 14.54 -6.55 1.87
N THR A 17 14.22 -5.80 0.81
CA THR A 17 12.82 -5.34 0.58
C THR A 17 12.11 -5.94 -0.63
N PHE A 18 12.76 -6.83 -1.40
CA PHE A 18 12.12 -7.42 -2.58
C PHE A 18 11.70 -8.86 -2.33
N TRP A 19 10.72 -9.04 -1.45
CA TRP A 19 9.89 -10.24 -1.48
C TRP A 19 8.75 -10.04 -2.49
N ILE A 20 9.11 -9.96 -3.78
CA ILE A 20 8.12 -10.03 -4.86
C ILE A 20 7.89 -11.51 -5.12
N GLY A 21 7.08 -12.15 -4.26
CA GLY A 21 6.45 -13.40 -4.68
C GLY A 21 5.64 -13.06 -5.93
N ALA A 22 5.99 -13.65 -7.07
CA ALA A 22 5.20 -13.51 -8.30
C ALA A 22 3.76 -13.92 -7.98
N ILE A 23 2.87 -12.93 -7.89
CA ILE A 23 1.47 -13.15 -7.60
C ILE A 23 0.86 -13.55 -8.93
N MET A 24 0.68 -14.84 -9.15
CA MET A 24 -0.09 -15.32 -10.31
C MET A 24 -1.48 -14.70 -10.20
N ALA A 25 -1.91 -13.97 -11.23
CA ALA A 25 -3.24 -13.40 -11.31
C ALA A 25 -4.27 -14.52 -11.09
N PRO A 26 -5.22 -14.36 -10.14
CA PRO A 26 -6.20 -15.38 -9.86
C PRO A 26 -7.05 -15.68 -11.11
N PRO A 27 -7.36 -16.96 -11.38
CA PRO A 27 -7.93 -17.43 -12.65
C PRO A 27 -9.30 -16.86 -13.02
N ASN A 28 -9.93 -16.08 -12.12
CA ASN A 28 -11.28 -15.55 -12.29
C ASN A 28 -11.33 -14.02 -12.38
N GLY A 29 -10.19 -13.34 -12.55
CA GLY A 29 -10.13 -11.87 -12.61
C GLY A 29 -10.52 -11.16 -11.32
N HIS A 30 -10.61 -11.91 -10.22
CA HIS A 30 -10.96 -11.39 -8.90
C HIS A 30 -9.74 -11.17 -8.01
N VAL A 31 -9.50 -9.93 -7.58
CA VAL A 31 -8.42 -9.60 -6.65
C VAL A 31 -8.95 -9.50 -5.22
N ASP A 32 -8.53 -10.43 -4.35
CA ASP A 32 -8.79 -10.31 -2.90
C ASP A 32 -7.92 -9.20 -2.31
N CYS A 33 -8.50 -8.01 -2.13
CA CYS A 33 -7.83 -6.83 -1.59
C CYS A 33 -7.38 -6.98 -0.13
N CYS A 34 -7.82 -8.01 0.58
CA CYS A 34 -7.43 -8.25 1.97
C CYS A 34 -6.23 -9.20 2.10
N SER A 35 -5.87 -9.89 1.01
CA SER A 35 -4.64 -10.67 0.95
C SER A 35 -3.43 -9.76 1.14
N PRO A 36 -2.43 -10.15 1.96
CA PRO A 36 -1.16 -9.43 2.09
C PRO A 36 -0.44 -9.18 0.76
N GLY A 37 -0.71 -10.00 -0.26
CA GLY A 37 -0.20 -9.79 -1.62
C GLY A 37 -0.80 -8.55 -2.28
N ASN A 38 -2.03 -8.16 -1.97
CA ASN A 38 -2.75 -7.08 -2.64
C ASN A 38 -2.94 -5.82 -1.78
N PHE A 39 -2.71 -5.92 -0.46
CA PHE A 39 -2.69 -4.78 0.45
C PHE A 39 -1.77 -5.06 1.64
N HIS A 40 -0.74 -4.24 1.78
CA HIS A 40 0.27 -4.38 2.80
C HIS A 40 0.71 -3.01 3.34
N ILE A 41 1.02 -2.96 4.63
CA ILE A 41 1.69 -1.82 5.25
C ILE A 41 3.02 -2.32 5.82
N SER A 42 4.13 -1.73 5.40
CA SER A 42 5.47 -2.18 5.81
C SER A 42 5.72 -2.06 7.31
N ARG A 43 5.10 -1.08 7.98
CA ARG A 43 5.21 -0.86 9.42
C ARG A 43 3.87 -0.38 9.99
N THR A 44 3.39 -1.05 11.03
CA THR A 44 2.17 -0.67 11.77
C THR A 44 2.46 0.21 12.99
N SER A 45 3.74 0.43 13.32
CA SER A 45 4.16 1.34 14.38
C SER A 45 5.39 2.14 13.95
N VAL A 46 5.28 3.47 14.02
CA VAL A 46 6.33 4.42 13.63
C VAL A 46 6.42 5.58 14.62
N LYS A 47 7.56 6.27 14.64
CA LYS A 47 7.71 7.53 15.38
C LYS A 47 7.44 8.73 14.48
N GLN A 48 7.09 9.86 15.08
CA GLN A 48 6.97 11.13 14.37
C GLN A 48 8.25 11.44 13.58
N GLY A 49 8.08 11.74 12.29
CA GLY A 49 9.14 11.98 11.31
C GLY A 49 9.70 10.72 10.64
N GLU A 50 9.34 9.51 11.09
CA GLU A 50 9.64 8.27 10.36
C GLU A 50 8.65 8.06 9.20
N THR A 51 9.01 7.19 8.27
CA THR A 51 8.19 6.83 7.12
C THR A 51 7.71 5.39 7.20
N PHE A 52 6.61 5.12 6.51
CA PHE A 52 6.10 3.79 6.22
C PHE A 52 5.52 3.78 4.80
N THR A 53 5.38 2.58 4.25
CA THR A 53 4.87 2.38 2.90
C THR A 53 3.58 1.56 2.95
N VAL A 54 2.65 1.93 2.09
CA VAL A 54 1.41 1.20 1.83
C VAL A 54 1.51 0.67 0.40
N SER A 55 1.60 -0.65 0.25
CA SER A 55 1.72 -1.31 -1.04
C SER A 55 0.39 -2.00 -1.37
N PHE A 56 -0.14 -1.79 -2.57
CA PHE A 56 -1.44 -2.34 -2.94
C PHE A 56 -1.58 -2.60 -4.45
N ASN A 57 -2.53 -3.46 -4.81
CA ASN A 57 -2.90 -3.72 -6.20
C ASN A 57 -3.71 -2.55 -6.77
N SER A 58 -3.59 -2.24 -8.07
CA SER A 58 -4.32 -1.13 -8.69
C SER A 58 -5.85 -1.17 -8.53
N LEU A 59 -6.41 -2.37 -8.38
CA LEU A 59 -7.84 -2.59 -8.12
C LEU A 59 -8.24 -2.45 -6.64
N CYS A 60 -7.25 -2.22 -5.77
CA CYS A 60 -7.39 -2.19 -4.32
C CYS A 60 -6.82 -0.87 -3.74
N ILE A 61 -7.37 0.27 -4.17
CA ILE A 61 -6.93 1.58 -3.68
C ILE A 61 -7.35 1.81 -2.21
N PRO A 62 -6.42 1.89 -1.25
CA PRO A 62 -6.76 2.12 0.14
C PRO A 62 -7.16 3.57 0.37
N GLN A 63 -8.10 3.78 1.29
CA GLN A 63 -8.55 5.08 1.75
C GLN A 63 -8.27 5.24 3.24
N ILE A 64 -7.98 6.46 3.67
CA ILE A 64 -8.03 6.80 5.09
C ILE A 64 -9.51 6.99 5.41
N ILE A 65 -10.02 6.26 6.39
CA ILE A 65 -11.48 6.15 6.63
C ILE A 65 -12.08 7.42 7.23
N ASP A 66 -11.25 8.16 7.95
CA ASP A 66 -11.64 9.31 8.74
C ASP A 66 -10.75 10.48 8.30
N GLU A 67 -11.38 11.52 7.75
CA GLU A 67 -10.69 12.68 7.18
C GLU A 67 -9.82 13.40 8.22
N ASP A 68 -10.22 13.37 9.50
CA ASP A 68 -9.43 13.94 10.59
C ASP A 68 -8.09 13.20 10.77
N GLN A 69 -7.98 11.97 10.26
CA GLN A 69 -6.75 11.17 10.33
C GLN A 69 -5.74 11.48 9.22
N GLU A 70 -6.13 12.19 8.16
CA GLU A 70 -5.21 12.57 7.08
C GLU A 70 -4.08 13.46 7.62
N ASP A 71 -4.41 14.32 8.58
CA ASP A 71 -3.49 15.25 9.26
C ASP A 71 -2.35 14.59 10.05
N PHE A 72 -2.44 13.27 10.30
CA PHE A 72 -1.42 12.51 11.00
C PHE A 72 -0.28 12.07 10.07
N VAL A 73 -0.49 12.08 8.76
CA VAL A 73 0.44 11.56 7.77
C VAL A 73 0.58 12.50 6.57
N GLU A 74 1.79 12.61 6.03
CA GLU A 74 2.06 13.33 4.79
C GLU A 74 2.40 12.29 3.72
N LYS A 75 1.68 12.25 2.60
CA LYS A 75 2.07 11.44 1.44
C LYS A 75 3.27 12.13 0.77
N ILE A 76 4.41 11.46 0.71
CA ILE A 76 5.68 12.07 0.26
C ILE A 76 6.24 11.45 -1.01
N ASN A 77 5.76 10.27 -1.42
CA ASN A 77 6.21 9.60 -2.63
C ASN A 77 5.19 8.55 -3.11
N PHE A 78 5.14 8.37 -4.43
CA PHE A 78 4.29 7.41 -5.11
C PHE A 78 5.11 6.63 -6.13
N LYS A 79 5.06 5.30 -6.06
CA LYS A 79 5.70 4.42 -7.05
C LYS A 79 4.68 3.51 -7.70
N ILE A 80 4.88 3.25 -8.98
CA ILE A 80 4.10 2.30 -9.78
C ILE A 80 5.03 1.21 -10.28
N TYR A 81 4.60 -0.02 -10.12
CA TYR A 81 5.28 -1.20 -10.61
C TYR A 81 4.43 -1.91 -11.64
N ASP A 82 5.07 -2.45 -12.69
CA ASP A 82 4.44 -3.37 -13.63
C ASP A 82 4.26 -4.78 -13.02
N GLY A 83 3.60 -5.68 -13.75
CA GLY A 83 3.41 -7.08 -13.34
C GLY A 83 4.70 -7.89 -13.14
N ASN A 84 5.83 -7.39 -13.62
CA ASN A 84 7.14 -7.99 -13.43
C ASN A 84 7.90 -7.41 -12.22
N GLY A 85 7.32 -6.40 -11.54
CA GLY A 85 7.94 -5.71 -10.42
C GLY A 85 8.93 -4.61 -10.81
N ASN A 86 8.97 -4.18 -12.08
CA ASN A 86 9.80 -3.05 -12.49
C ASN A 86 9.09 -1.73 -12.15
N ILE A 87 9.85 -0.74 -11.68
CA ILE A 87 9.31 0.62 -11.49
C ILE A 87 9.05 1.24 -12.86
N ILE A 88 7.80 1.62 -13.12
CA ILE A 88 7.40 2.33 -14.34
C ILE A 88 7.12 3.81 -14.10
N ALA A 89 6.87 4.20 -12.85
CA ALA A 89 6.81 5.60 -12.45
C ALA A 89 7.20 5.76 -10.97
N ASP A 90 7.83 6.89 -10.65
CA ASP A 90 8.24 7.30 -9.31
C ASP A 90 8.12 8.82 -9.25
N PHE A 91 7.20 9.35 -8.44
CA PHE A 91 6.95 10.79 -8.39
C PHE A 91 6.57 11.29 -6.99
N ASP A 92 6.74 12.59 -6.82
CA ASP A 92 6.35 13.32 -5.62
C ASP A 92 4.90 13.78 -5.78
N PRO A 93 3.96 13.39 -4.88
CA PRO A 93 2.56 13.81 -4.99
C PRO A 93 2.35 15.32 -4.86
N ARG A 94 3.37 16.08 -4.45
CA ARG A 94 3.35 17.55 -4.35
C ARG A 94 3.68 18.23 -5.69
N ASP A 95 4.16 17.48 -6.67
CA ASP A 95 4.38 17.97 -8.02
C ASP A 95 3.01 18.17 -8.73
N PRO A 96 2.74 19.32 -9.37
CA PRO A 96 1.52 19.53 -10.13
C PRO A 96 1.37 18.61 -11.36
N ASP A 97 2.47 18.09 -11.91
CA ASP A 97 2.45 17.30 -13.15
C ASP A 97 2.16 15.81 -12.85
N TRP A 98 0.92 15.51 -12.45
CA TRP A 98 0.48 14.14 -12.15
C TRP A 98 0.32 13.30 -13.42
N PRO A 99 0.99 12.13 -13.51
CA PRO A 99 0.78 11.23 -14.64
C PRO A 99 -0.58 10.53 -14.54
N SER A 100 -1.13 10.12 -15.69
CA SER A 100 -2.27 9.21 -15.73
C SER A 100 -1.91 7.87 -15.08
N LEU A 101 -2.67 7.45 -14.08
CA LEU A 101 -2.45 6.20 -13.36
C LEU A 101 -2.99 4.98 -14.15
N PRO A 102 -2.17 3.95 -14.43
CA PRO A 102 -2.63 2.75 -15.13
C PRO A 102 -3.53 1.87 -14.25
N GLY A 103 -4.67 1.44 -14.79
CA GLY A 103 -5.68 0.65 -14.07
C GLY A 103 -5.71 -0.83 -14.45
N GLU A 104 -4.56 -1.50 -14.48
CA GLU A 104 -4.47 -2.92 -14.85
C GLU A 104 -4.22 -3.83 -13.65
N PRO A 105 -4.78 -5.06 -13.59
CA PRO A 105 -4.71 -5.94 -12.42
C PRO A 105 -3.29 -6.36 -12.04
N ASP A 106 -2.32 -6.26 -12.94
CA ASP A 106 -0.92 -6.60 -12.66
C ASP A 106 -0.11 -5.39 -12.17
N ILE A 107 -0.72 -4.20 -12.12
CA ILE A 107 -0.09 -2.98 -11.61
C ILE A 107 -0.13 -2.96 -10.09
N ARG A 108 1.01 -2.61 -9.50
CA ARG A 108 1.14 -2.41 -8.05
C ARG A 108 1.52 -0.96 -7.76
N TYR A 109 0.90 -0.39 -6.74
CA TYR A 109 1.22 0.92 -6.21
C TYR A 109 1.94 0.81 -4.89
N GLU A 110 2.85 1.75 -4.62
CA GLU A 110 3.40 1.99 -3.31
C GLU A 110 3.31 3.47 -2.95
N TRP A 111 2.61 3.76 -1.86
CA TRP A 111 2.51 5.09 -1.29
C TRP A 111 3.38 5.18 -0.06
N THR A 112 4.33 6.11 -0.08
CA THR A 112 5.17 6.39 1.09
C THR A 112 4.57 7.54 1.86
N TYR A 113 4.34 7.30 3.14
CA TYR A 113 3.84 8.27 4.10
C TYR A 113 4.93 8.62 5.11
N LYS A 114 4.92 9.86 5.56
CA LYS A 114 5.69 10.35 6.70
C LYS A 114 4.74 10.62 7.86
N ALA A 115 5.06 10.11 9.05
CA ALA A 115 4.30 10.39 10.26
C ALA A 115 4.50 11.85 10.70
N VAL A 116 3.43 12.64 10.74
CA VAL A 116 3.46 14.08 11.05
C VAL A 116 3.12 14.35 12.51
N LYS A 117 2.18 13.60 13.10
CA LYS A 117 1.70 13.80 14.49
C LYS A 117 1.52 12.45 15.20
N PRO A 118 1.65 12.38 16.54
CA PRO A 118 1.31 11.17 17.30
C PRO A 118 -0.19 10.85 17.21
N GLY A 119 -0.54 9.58 17.08
CA GLY A 119 -1.93 9.11 16.98
C GLY A 119 -2.05 7.80 16.22
N ALA A 120 -3.17 7.61 15.51
CA ALA A 120 -3.39 6.43 14.67
C ALA A 120 -4.11 6.83 13.38
N VAL A 121 -3.70 6.22 12.27
CA VAL A 121 -4.41 6.31 10.99
C VAL A 121 -4.89 4.92 10.61
N VAL A 122 -6.12 4.81 10.14
CA VAL A 122 -6.72 3.55 9.70
C VAL A 122 -6.90 3.61 8.20
N PHE A 123 -6.19 2.72 7.51
CA PHE A 123 -6.37 2.48 6.09
C PHE A 123 -7.43 1.41 5.90
N GLY A 124 -8.51 1.77 5.23
CA GLY A 124 -9.58 0.87 4.82
C GLY A 124 -9.53 0.61 3.33
N MET A 125 -9.83 -0.63 2.97
CA MET A 125 -10.14 -0.97 1.61
C MET A 125 -11.65 -0.86 1.39
N SER A 126 -12.08 0.05 0.52
CA SER A 126 -13.41 -0.08 -0.07
C SER A 126 -13.33 -1.18 -1.12
N CYS A 127 -14.19 -2.17 -1.01
CA CYS A 127 -14.45 -3.03 -2.15
C CYS A 127 -15.17 -2.16 -3.18
N GLY A 128 -14.43 -1.65 -4.16
CA GLY A 128 -15.06 -1.17 -5.38
C GLY A 128 -15.92 -2.29 -5.96
N TRP A 129 -16.96 -1.93 -6.70
CA TRP A 129 -17.92 -2.83 -7.35
C TRP A 129 -19.08 -3.27 -6.43
N ASP A 130 -20.01 -2.33 -6.19
CA ASP A 130 -21.38 -2.69 -5.84
C ASP A 130 -21.98 -3.56 -6.96
N CYS A 131 -22.57 -4.69 -6.61
CA CYS A 131 -23.28 -5.58 -7.54
C CYS A 131 -24.46 -4.91 -8.28
N TYR A 132 -24.80 -3.67 -7.94
CA TYR A 132 -25.87 -2.89 -8.56
C TYR A 132 -25.60 -2.49 -10.01
N GLU A 133 -24.33 -2.38 -10.44
CA GLU A 133 -24.00 -1.89 -11.78
C GLU A 133 -23.86 -2.99 -12.84
N ARG A 134 -24.00 -4.28 -12.47
CA ARG A 134 -23.96 -5.41 -13.42
C ARG A 134 -25.29 -6.17 -13.46
N PRO A 135 -26.09 -6.04 -14.54
CA PRO A 135 -27.23 -6.91 -14.78
C PRO A 135 -26.74 -8.36 -14.94
N GLY A 136 -27.07 -9.24 -13.98
CA GLY A 136 -26.70 -10.66 -14.02
C GLY A 136 -26.01 -11.22 -12.76
N CYS A 137 -25.71 -10.41 -11.75
CA CYS A 137 -25.29 -10.91 -10.43
C CYS A 137 -26.49 -11.47 -9.65
N VAL A 138 -26.83 -12.75 -9.86
CA VAL A 138 -27.79 -13.50 -9.02
C VAL A 138 -27.22 -14.89 -8.73
N GLY A 139 -27.02 -15.20 -7.44
CA GLY A 139 -26.60 -16.51 -6.93
C GLY A 139 -25.40 -16.43 -5.97
N ASP A 140 -25.03 -17.56 -5.35
CA ASP A 140 -23.85 -17.72 -4.47
C ASP A 140 -22.50 -17.47 -5.19
N GLY A 141 -22.54 -17.04 -6.45
CA GLY A 141 -21.45 -16.43 -7.20
C GLY A 141 -21.28 -14.91 -6.95
N CYS A 142 -22.15 -14.29 -6.16
CA CYS A 142 -21.87 -13.03 -5.44
C CYS A 142 -20.94 -13.30 -4.25
N LEU A 143 -19.81 -13.91 -4.52
CA LEU A 143 -18.65 -13.81 -3.64
C LEU A 143 -17.84 -12.67 -4.24
N ILE A 144 -17.22 -11.85 -3.37
CA ILE A 144 -16.54 -10.58 -3.67
C ILE A 144 -17.52 -9.39 -3.65
N CYS A 145 -17.84 -8.72 -2.55
CA CYS A 145 -17.32 -8.70 -1.21
C CYS A 145 -18.48 -8.92 -0.24
N ASN A 146 -18.24 -9.66 0.84
CA ASN A 146 -19.10 -9.57 2.00
C ASN A 146 -19.14 -8.07 2.41
N PRO A 147 -20.27 -7.47 2.85
CA PRO A 147 -20.26 -6.15 3.52
C PRO A 147 -19.30 -6.08 4.73
N ILE A 148 -18.73 -7.22 5.13
CA ILE A 148 -17.72 -7.42 6.18
C ILE A 148 -16.26 -7.46 5.63
N CYS A 149 -16.02 -7.41 4.32
CA CYS A 149 -14.68 -7.37 3.71
C CYS A 149 -13.99 -6.00 3.84
N GLN A 150 -14.28 -5.27 4.91
CA GLN A 150 -13.51 -4.11 5.29
C GLN A 150 -12.22 -4.60 5.97
N CYS A 151 -11.18 -4.89 5.18
CA CYS A 151 -9.87 -5.07 5.75
C CYS A 151 -9.30 -3.71 6.12
N TYR A 152 -9.05 -3.58 7.42
CA TYR A 152 -8.46 -2.40 8.00
C TYR A 152 -7.03 -2.70 8.40
N LYS A 153 -6.14 -1.76 8.14
CA LYS A 153 -4.79 -1.77 8.70
C LYS A 153 -4.55 -0.43 9.37
N THR A 154 -4.20 -0.49 10.65
CA THR A 154 -3.91 0.68 11.46
C THR A 154 -2.40 0.89 11.55
N VAL A 155 -1.97 2.14 11.43
CA VAL A 155 -0.61 2.57 11.75
C VAL A 155 -0.67 3.47 12.97
N THR A 156 0.03 3.07 14.03
CA THR A 156 0.17 3.89 15.24
C THR A 156 1.45 4.71 15.18
N MET A 157 1.31 6.00 15.40
CA MET A 157 2.37 7.00 15.40
C MET A 157 2.64 7.46 16.82
N THR A 158 3.88 7.38 17.25
CA THR A 158 4.30 7.81 18.60
C THR A 158 5.15 9.07 18.53
N SER A 159 5.26 9.81 19.64
CA SER A 159 6.14 10.98 19.70
C SER A 159 7.60 10.57 19.46
N ARG A 160 8.37 11.49 18.87
CA ARG A 160 9.81 11.34 18.82
C ARG A 160 10.36 11.50 20.24
N ALA A 161 11.27 10.62 20.65
CA ALA A 161 11.95 10.77 21.93
C ALA A 161 12.71 12.12 21.96
N PRO A 162 12.73 12.84 23.10
CA PRO A 162 13.54 14.04 23.22
C PRO A 162 15.02 13.68 22.95
N GLN A 163 15.66 14.44 22.07
CA GLN A 163 17.09 14.31 21.75
C GLN A 163 17.95 14.97 22.81
#